data_AF-A0A957L2H8-F1
#
_entry.id   AF-A0A957L2H8-F1
#
_cell.length_a   1.000
_cell.length_b   1.000
_cell.length_c   1.000
_cell.angle_alpha   90.00
_cell.angle_beta   90.00
_cell.angle_gamma   90.00
#
_symmetry.space_group_name_H-M   'P 1'
#
loop_
_entity.id
_entity.type
_entity.pdbx_description
1 polymer ?
#
loop_
_entity_poly.entity_id
_entity_poly.type
_entity_poly.pdbx_seq_one_letter_code
_entity_poly.pdbx_strand_id
1 'polypeptide(L)'
;PITVTFNMPMERSSTEAAFNLSIVSGDGDAVPEFSFDWSENDTVLTATPVRRLSLATSYNIEIASSALSANGAANLEGFSFSRFTTVPFPAVIRTQPGNNAQVEPFANGVDITFASPMDFATLEDRIVIEPEPDEVQYFEGLANLFIRFDMEPRTEYTVTVPGSAADPYGNTLG
;
A
#
# COMPACT_ATOMS: atom_id res chain seq x y z
N PRO A 1 -4.58 2.53 -10.98
CA PRO A 1 -4.74 3.59 -12.01
C PRO A 1 -4.70 4.95 -11.29
N ILE A 2 -4.29 6.01 -12.00
CA ILE A 2 -4.34 7.39 -11.55
C ILE A 2 -5.45 8.08 -12.35
N THR A 3 -6.38 8.75 -11.66
CA THR A 3 -7.50 9.44 -12.31
C THR A 3 -7.35 10.95 -12.11
N VAL A 4 -7.51 11.70 -13.20
CA VAL A 4 -7.47 13.16 -13.22
C VAL A 4 -8.80 13.65 -13.78
N THR A 5 -9.46 14.53 -13.04
CA THR A 5 -10.77 15.09 -13.41
C THR A 5 -10.62 16.58 -13.74
N PHE A 6 -11.12 16.95 -14.90
CA PHE A 6 -11.16 18.31 -15.42
C PHE A 6 -12.58 18.87 -15.30
N ASN A 7 -12.70 20.19 -15.14
CA ASN A 7 -13.99 20.88 -15.08
C ASN A 7 -14.62 21.12 -16.46
N MET A 8 -13.91 20.77 -17.54
CA MET A 8 -14.36 20.87 -18.92
C MET A 8 -13.68 19.80 -19.78
N PRO A 9 -14.26 19.45 -20.95
CA PRO A 9 -13.63 18.51 -21.87
C PRO A 9 -12.26 18.98 -22.34
N MET A 10 -11.29 18.06 -22.37
CA MET A 10 -9.91 18.33 -22.77
C MET A 10 -9.55 17.71 -24.13
N GLU A 11 -8.56 18.27 -24.80
CA GLU A 11 -7.97 17.65 -25.98
C GLU A 11 -6.98 16.57 -25.54
N ARG A 12 -7.16 15.35 -26.04
CA ARG A 12 -6.53 14.16 -25.50
C ARG A 12 -5.01 14.15 -25.69
N SER A 13 -4.52 14.43 -26.90
CA SER A 13 -3.10 14.28 -27.22
C SER A 13 -2.23 15.29 -26.46
N SER A 14 -2.67 16.53 -26.33
CA SER A 14 -1.99 17.57 -25.57
C SER A 14 -2.01 17.29 -24.08
N THR A 15 -3.13 16.77 -23.55
CA THR A 15 -3.24 16.45 -22.12
C THR A 15 -2.40 15.24 -21.74
N GLU A 16 -2.37 14.21 -22.59
CA GLU A 16 -1.49 13.05 -22.41
C GLU A 16 -0.01 13.46 -22.47
N ALA A 17 0.37 14.34 -23.40
CA ALA A 17 1.73 14.88 -23.48
C ALA A 17 2.09 15.81 -22.29
N ALA A 18 1.09 16.42 -21.66
CA ALA A 18 1.25 17.27 -20.47
C ALA A 18 1.26 16.46 -19.16
N PHE A 19 0.87 15.18 -19.19
CA PHE A 19 0.91 14.30 -18.03
C PHE A 19 2.35 13.90 -17.72
N ASN A 20 2.78 14.17 -16.49
CA ASN A 20 4.07 13.75 -15.99
C ASN A 20 3.93 13.11 -14.60
N LEU A 21 4.72 12.07 -14.36
CA LEU A 21 4.89 11.49 -13.05
C LEU A 21 6.39 11.47 -12.75
N SER A 22 6.80 11.99 -11.59
CA SER A 22 8.20 12.01 -11.16
C SER A 22 8.36 11.41 -9.77
N ILE A 23 9.52 10.80 -9.52
CA ILE A 23 9.90 10.32 -8.19
C ILE A 23 10.44 11.50 -7.39
N VAL A 24 9.89 11.72 -6.20
CA VAL A 24 10.30 12.78 -5.27
C VAL A 24 11.30 12.24 -4.25
N SER A 25 11.06 11.03 -3.75
CA SER A 25 11.91 10.35 -2.77
C SER A 25 11.62 8.85 -2.72
N GLY A 26 12.58 8.07 -2.23
CA GLY A 26 12.53 6.61 -2.13
C GLY A 26 13.52 5.94 -3.09
N ASP A 27 13.67 4.62 -2.94
CA ASP A 27 14.62 3.80 -3.71
C ASP A 27 14.01 3.26 -5.02
N GLY A 28 12.94 3.87 -5.51
CA GLY A 28 12.28 3.46 -6.74
C GLY A 28 13.17 3.72 -7.96
N ASP A 29 13.31 2.70 -8.83
CA ASP A 29 14.17 2.79 -10.01
C ASP A 29 13.75 3.88 -11.01
N ALA A 30 12.56 3.71 -11.61
CA ALA A 30 12.10 4.51 -12.73
C ALA A 30 10.57 4.51 -12.81
N VAL A 31 10.03 5.64 -13.23
CA VAL A 31 8.60 5.81 -13.50
C VAL A 31 8.22 4.96 -14.73
N PRO A 32 7.19 4.10 -14.65
CA PRO A 32 6.76 3.31 -15.80
C PRO A 32 6.04 4.16 -16.85
N GLU A 33 5.92 3.62 -18.06
CA GLU A 33 5.02 4.18 -19.06
C GLU A 33 3.55 4.02 -18.65
N PHE A 34 2.68 4.81 -19.28
CA PHE A 34 1.25 4.85 -18.99
C PHE A 34 0.44 4.58 -20.26
N SER A 35 -0.61 3.78 -20.12
CA SER A 35 -1.72 3.77 -21.07
C SER A 35 -2.80 4.73 -20.59
N PHE A 36 -3.35 5.51 -21.51
CA PHE A 36 -4.37 6.50 -21.20
C PHE A 36 -5.75 6.06 -21.71
N ASP A 37 -6.76 6.28 -20.89
CA ASP A 37 -8.17 6.10 -21.23
C ASP A 37 -8.97 7.34 -20.82
N TRP A 38 -10.03 7.64 -21.56
CA TRP A 38 -10.83 8.85 -21.38
C TRP A 38 -12.30 8.50 -21.19
N SER A 39 -12.92 9.13 -20.20
CA SER A 39 -14.35 8.97 -19.92
C SER A 39 -15.02 10.31 -19.63
N GLU A 40 -16.33 10.26 -19.36
CA GLU A 40 -17.16 11.43 -19.03
C GLU A 40 -17.08 12.58 -20.05
N ASN A 41 -17.09 12.25 -21.35
CA ASN A 41 -16.98 13.25 -22.42
C ASN A 41 -15.67 14.07 -22.33
N ASP A 42 -14.55 13.35 -22.18
CA ASP A 42 -13.19 13.88 -22.13
C ASP A 42 -12.88 14.79 -20.94
N THR A 43 -13.65 14.67 -19.85
CA THR A 43 -13.38 15.36 -18.59
C THR A 43 -12.61 14.49 -17.60
N VAL A 44 -12.50 13.18 -17.84
CA VAL A 44 -11.81 12.25 -16.94
C VAL A 44 -10.75 11.49 -17.70
N LEU A 45 -9.48 11.73 -17.35
CA LEU A 45 -8.31 10.98 -17.81
C LEU A 45 -7.96 9.91 -16.78
N THR A 46 -7.86 8.67 -17.24
CA THR A 46 -7.34 7.54 -16.45
C THR A 46 -5.99 7.11 -17.00
N ALA A 47 -4.92 7.39 -16.25
CA ALA A 47 -3.56 6.96 -16.55
C ALA A 47 -3.27 5.64 -15.81
N THR A 48 -3.05 4.57 -16.56
CA THR A 48 -2.73 3.24 -16.00
C THR A 48 -1.26 2.91 -16.25
N PRO A 49 -0.44 2.75 -15.19
CA PRO A 49 0.93 2.28 -15.34
C PRO A 49 0.99 0.92 -16.04
N VAL A 50 1.85 0.77 -17.05
CA VAL A 50 2.02 -0.53 -17.77
C VAL A 50 2.69 -1.60 -16.90
N ARG A 51 3.36 -1.17 -15.82
CA ARG A 51 3.92 -2.02 -14.77
C ARG A 51 3.70 -1.35 -13.41
N ARG A 52 3.76 -2.12 -12.32
CA ARG A 52 3.58 -1.61 -10.95
C ARG A 52 4.56 -0.50 -10.65
N LEU A 53 4.08 0.52 -9.92
CA LEU A 53 4.95 1.54 -9.33
C LEU A 53 5.81 0.90 -8.23
N SER A 54 7.04 1.39 -8.07
CA SER A 54 7.92 0.96 -6.99
C SER A 54 7.28 1.25 -5.63
N LEU A 55 7.39 0.30 -4.71
CA LEU A 55 6.95 0.44 -3.32
C LEU A 55 7.81 1.44 -2.55
N ALA A 56 7.34 1.86 -1.37
CA ALA A 56 8.03 2.80 -0.48
C ALA A 56 8.52 4.08 -1.18
N THR A 57 7.84 4.52 -2.24
CA THR A 57 8.30 5.59 -3.12
C THR A 57 7.26 6.71 -3.17
N SER A 58 7.72 7.95 -3.00
CA SER A 58 6.88 9.14 -3.13
C SER A 58 6.93 9.67 -4.55
N TYR A 59 5.76 9.85 -5.16
CA TYR A 59 5.60 10.34 -6.52
C TYR A 59 4.89 11.68 -6.55
N ASN A 60 5.22 12.51 -7.54
CA ASN A 60 4.52 13.74 -7.87
C ASN A 60 3.91 13.63 -9.26
N ILE A 61 2.58 13.63 -9.33
CA ILE A 61 1.82 13.78 -10.57
C ILE A 61 1.80 15.26 -10.90
N GLU A 62 2.03 15.59 -12.15
CA GLU A 62 1.90 16.93 -12.69
C GLU A 62 1.14 16.88 -14.02
N ILE A 63 0.21 17.83 -14.21
CA ILE A 63 -0.37 18.15 -15.50
C ILE A 63 0.14 19.55 -15.86
N ALA A 64 1.00 19.61 -16.87
CA ALA A 64 1.57 20.87 -17.34
C ALA A 64 0.49 21.78 -17.94
N SER A 65 0.72 23.09 -17.89
CA SER A 65 -0.20 24.09 -18.46
C SER A 65 -0.33 24.04 -19.98
N SER A 66 0.43 23.18 -20.67
CA SER A 66 0.30 22.91 -22.10
C SER A 66 -0.92 22.07 -22.48
N ALA A 67 -1.62 21.46 -21.51
CA ALA A 67 -2.87 20.75 -21.76
C ALA A 67 -3.95 21.72 -22.25
N LEU A 68 -4.63 21.37 -23.36
CA LEU A 68 -5.62 22.22 -24.02
C LEU A 68 -7.05 21.74 -23.75
N SER A 69 -7.99 22.67 -23.68
CA SER A 69 -9.42 22.35 -23.76
C SER A 69 -9.74 21.66 -25.10
N ALA A 70 -10.83 20.89 -25.16
CA ALA A 70 -11.19 20.11 -26.35
C ALA A 70 -11.36 20.95 -27.63
N ASN A 71 -11.70 22.24 -27.50
CA ASN A 71 -11.80 23.18 -28.62
C ASN A 71 -10.49 23.94 -28.92
N GLY A 72 -9.40 23.65 -28.21
CA GLY A 72 -8.09 24.29 -28.35
C GLY A 72 -8.03 25.77 -27.93
N ALA A 73 -9.09 26.28 -27.30
CA ALA A 73 -9.23 27.71 -27.02
C ALA A 73 -8.62 28.15 -25.67
N ALA A 74 -8.38 27.21 -24.76
CA ALA A 74 -7.86 27.48 -23.43
C ALA A 74 -6.79 26.47 -23.02
N ASN A 75 -5.81 26.95 -22.28
CA ASN A 75 -4.85 26.16 -21.53
C ASN A 75 -5.33 26.03 -20.08
N LEU A 76 -4.73 25.12 -19.30
CA LEU A 76 -4.87 25.21 -17.84
C LEU A 76 -4.32 26.55 -17.35
N GLU A 77 -4.99 27.16 -16.37
CA GLU A 77 -4.56 28.43 -15.75
C GLU A 77 -3.16 28.33 -15.09
N GLY A 78 -2.70 27.11 -14.81
CA GLY A 78 -1.36 26.78 -14.34
C GLY A 78 -1.13 25.27 -14.39
N PHE A 79 0.08 24.83 -14.02
CA PHE A 79 0.31 23.41 -13.80
C PHE A 79 -0.46 22.95 -12.55
N SER A 80 -1.05 21.76 -12.61
CA SER A 80 -1.68 21.11 -11.46
C SER A 80 -0.80 19.98 -10.98
N PHE A 81 -0.63 19.82 -9.67
CA PHE A 81 0.18 18.73 -9.13
C PHE A 81 -0.49 18.04 -7.94
N SER A 82 -0.13 16.78 -7.72
CA SER A 82 -0.54 15.99 -6.56
C SER A 82 0.57 15.03 -6.16
N ARG A 83 0.75 14.83 -4.85
CA ARG A 83 1.77 13.93 -4.31
C ARG A 83 1.12 12.75 -3.60
N PHE A 84 1.65 11.56 -3.84
CA PHE A 84 1.27 10.35 -3.12
C PHE A 84 2.49 9.48 -2.83
N THR A 85 2.36 8.58 -1.86
CA THR A 85 3.41 7.61 -1.52
C THR A 85 2.83 6.21 -1.65
N THR A 86 3.56 5.32 -2.33
CA THR A 86 3.19 3.91 -2.41
C THR A 86 3.41 3.22 -1.07
N VAL A 87 2.67 2.14 -0.83
CA VAL A 87 2.81 1.37 0.41
C VAL A 87 4.25 0.90 0.62
N PRO A 88 4.75 0.79 1.86
CA PRO A 88 6.09 0.31 2.11
C PRO A 88 6.22 -1.20 1.84
N PHE A 89 7.44 -1.70 1.92
CA PHE A 89 7.68 -3.14 1.97
C PHE A 89 7.11 -3.74 3.27
N PRO A 90 6.71 -5.03 3.26
CA PRO A 90 6.18 -5.68 4.44
C PRO A 90 7.25 -5.76 5.52
N ALA A 91 6.86 -5.38 6.73
CA ALA A 91 7.68 -5.47 7.93
C ALA A 91 6.76 -5.56 9.15
N VAL A 92 7.20 -6.25 10.20
CA VAL A 92 6.55 -6.15 11.51
C VAL A 92 7.01 -4.86 12.18
N ILE A 93 6.10 -3.93 12.42
CA ILE A 93 6.43 -2.62 13.01
C ILE A 93 6.05 -2.52 14.48
N ARG A 94 5.12 -3.37 14.94
CA ARG A 94 4.72 -3.44 16.34
C ARG A 94 4.17 -4.81 16.68
N THR A 95 4.49 -5.28 17.88
CA THR A 95 3.75 -6.35 18.56
C THR A 95 3.18 -5.81 19.86
N GLN A 96 1.98 -6.26 20.23
CA GLN A 96 1.39 -6.04 21.53
C GLN A 96 0.88 -7.39 22.06
N PRO A 97 1.47 -7.97 23.11
CA PRO A 97 2.58 -7.43 23.91
C PRO A 97 3.86 -7.20 23.10
N GLY A 98 4.66 -6.23 23.57
CA GLY A 98 6.00 -6.03 23.01
C GLY A 98 6.91 -7.24 23.30
N ASN A 99 7.98 -7.39 22.52
CA ASN A 99 8.96 -8.44 22.77
C ASN A 99 9.50 -8.38 24.21
N ASN A 100 9.57 -9.53 24.90
CA ASN A 100 9.93 -9.67 26.31
C ASN A 100 9.03 -8.91 27.31
N ALA A 101 7.82 -8.49 26.91
CA ALA A 101 6.89 -7.84 27.83
C ALA A 101 6.31 -8.83 28.82
N GLN A 102 6.08 -8.37 30.06
CA GLN A 102 5.23 -9.09 30.99
C GLN A 102 3.77 -8.78 30.68
N VAL A 103 2.97 -9.85 30.61
CA VAL A 103 1.53 -9.79 30.35
C VAL A 103 0.73 -9.92 31.62
N GLU A 104 -0.36 -9.16 31.69
CA GLU A 104 -1.34 -9.30 32.75
C GLU A 104 -2.05 -10.67 32.66
N PRO A 105 -2.53 -11.24 33.78
CA PRO A 105 -3.16 -12.56 33.80
C PRO A 105 -4.40 -12.72 32.91
N PHE A 106 -5.00 -11.61 32.47
CA PHE A 106 -6.18 -11.56 31.62
C PHE A 106 -5.86 -11.16 30.16
N ALA A 107 -4.58 -11.07 29.80
CA ALA A 107 -4.17 -10.98 28.41
C ALA A 107 -4.52 -12.29 27.68
N ASN A 108 -4.98 -12.18 26.43
CA ASN A 108 -5.53 -13.32 25.70
C ASN A 108 -4.95 -13.45 24.29
N GLY A 109 -3.65 -13.14 24.12
CA GLY A 109 -2.98 -13.31 22.84
C GLY A 109 -2.01 -12.20 22.47
N VAL A 110 -1.75 -12.08 21.16
CA VAL A 110 -0.78 -11.16 20.57
C VAL A 110 -1.39 -10.43 19.38
N ASP A 111 -1.16 -9.14 19.31
CA ASP A 111 -1.48 -8.27 18.19
C ASP A 111 -0.21 -7.95 17.43
N ILE A 112 -0.23 -8.11 16.12
CA ILE A 112 0.89 -7.81 15.24
C ILE A 112 0.42 -6.73 14.27
N THR A 113 1.16 -5.63 14.21
CA THR A 113 0.93 -4.56 13.23
C THR A 113 2.06 -4.58 12.20
N PHE A 114 1.68 -4.61 10.92
CA PHE A 114 2.59 -4.61 9.78
C PHE A 114 2.72 -3.21 9.16
N ALA A 115 3.83 -2.96 8.46
CA ALA A 115 4.08 -1.72 7.73
C ALA A 115 3.16 -1.54 6.52
N SER A 116 2.74 -2.64 5.91
CA SER A 116 1.91 -2.69 4.71
C SER A 116 0.81 -3.73 4.87
N PRO A 117 -0.21 -3.72 3.99
CA PRO A 117 -1.13 -4.84 3.90
C PRO A 117 -0.40 -6.16 3.65
N MET A 118 -0.88 -7.24 4.26
CA MET A 118 -0.32 -8.59 4.14
C MET A 118 -1.29 -9.50 3.37
N ASP A 119 -0.75 -10.50 2.69
CA ASP A 119 -1.52 -11.64 2.18
C ASP A 119 -1.63 -12.71 3.29
N PHE A 120 -2.77 -12.75 3.97
CA PHE A 120 -2.97 -13.63 5.12
C PHE A 120 -2.93 -15.12 4.79
N ALA A 121 -3.17 -15.50 3.53
CA ALA A 121 -2.98 -16.89 3.08
C ALA A 121 -1.51 -17.34 3.19
N THR A 122 -0.57 -16.41 3.30
CA THR A 122 0.86 -16.70 3.51
C THR A 122 1.26 -16.75 4.99
N LEU A 123 0.33 -16.39 5.90
CA LEU A 123 0.50 -16.38 7.35
C LEU A 123 -0.28 -17.53 8.03
N GLU A 124 -1.46 -17.88 7.49
CA GLU A 124 -2.32 -18.94 7.99
C GLU A 124 -1.55 -20.27 8.13
N ASP A 125 -1.73 -20.95 9.26
CA ASP A 125 -1.05 -22.20 9.64
C ASP A 125 0.48 -22.19 9.65
N ARG A 126 1.11 -21.02 9.48
CA ARG A 126 2.58 -20.87 9.47
C ARG A 126 3.12 -20.04 10.63
N ILE A 127 2.23 -19.42 11.41
CA ILE A 127 2.59 -18.84 12.70
C ILE A 127 2.87 -19.98 13.67
N VAL A 128 4.04 -19.95 14.30
CA VAL A 128 4.43 -20.93 15.33
C VAL A 128 4.32 -20.27 16.69
N ILE A 129 3.59 -20.90 17.62
CA ILE A 129 3.44 -20.45 19.00
C ILE A 129 4.04 -21.52 19.90
N GLU A 130 5.01 -21.15 20.74
CA GLU A 130 5.69 -22.06 21.66
C GLU A 130 5.57 -21.54 23.11
N PRO A 131 5.04 -22.32 24.06
CA PRO A 131 4.41 -23.64 23.87
C PRO A 131 3.12 -23.56 23.04
N GLU A 132 2.78 -24.66 22.37
CA GLU A 132 1.60 -24.79 21.52
C GLU A 132 0.31 -24.69 22.36
N PRO A 133 -0.56 -23.69 22.13
CA PRO A 133 -1.84 -23.58 22.83
C PRO A 133 -2.87 -24.61 22.33
N ASP A 134 -3.83 -24.97 23.19
CA ASP A 134 -4.92 -25.90 22.84
C ASP A 134 -5.83 -25.37 21.71
N GLU A 135 -6.12 -24.06 21.74
CA GLU A 135 -6.95 -23.39 20.73
C GLU A 135 -6.35 -22.02 20.38
N VAL A 136 -6.24 -21.75 19.08
CA VAL A 136 -5.75 -20.48 18.54
C VAL A 136 -6.75 -19.93 17.54
N GLN A 137 -7.11 -18.66 17.70
CA GLN A 137 -8.00 -17.94 16.80
C GLN A 137 -7.26 -16.76 16.16
N TYR A 138 -7.43 -16.61 14.85
CA TYR A 138 -6.83 -15.54 14.06
C TYR A 138 -7.91 -14.57 13.60
N PHE A 139 -7.69 -13.27 13.81
CA PHE A 139 -8.53 -12.22 13.26
C PHE A 139 -7.67 -11.29 12.41
N GLU A 140 -8.10 -11.09 11.18
CA GLU A 140 -7.37 -10.35 10.17
C GLU A 140 -7.93 -8.93 10.03
N GLY A 141 -7.04 -7.95 10.02
CA GLY A 141 -7.32 -6.58 9.59
C GLY A 141 -6.44 -6.20 8.41
N LEU A 142 -6.61 -5.01 7.83
CA LEU A 142 -5.86 -4.62 6.61
C LEU A 142 -4.34 -4.76 6.75
N ALA A 143 -3.76 -4.35 7.88
CA ALA A 143 -2.33 -4.46 8.19
C ALA A 143 -2.11 -4.94 9.64
N ASN A 144 -3.08 -5.68 10.20
CA ASN A 144 -3.02 -6.18 11.57
C ASN A 144 -3.41 -7.65 11.60
N LEU A 145 -2.70 -8.44 12.40
CA LEU A 145 -3.07 -9.81 12.76
C LEU A 145 -3.31 -9.85 14.27
N PHE A 146 -4.48 -10.30 14.67
CA PHE A 146 -4.81 -10.55 16.06
C PHE A 146 -4.83 -12.05 16.29
N ILE A 147 -3.93 -12.54 17.12
CA ILE A 147 -3.83 -13.94 17.51
C ILE A 147 -4.43 -14.03 18.91
N ARG A 148 -5.40 -14.91 19.12
CA ARG A 148 -6.06 -15.11 20.42
C ARG A 148 -5.92 -16.56 20.85
N PHE A 149 -5.48 -16.76 22.09
CA PHE A 149 -5.33 -18.07 22.71
C PHE A 149 -5.27 -17.90 24.22
N ASP A 150 -5.58 -18.98 24.94
CA ASP A 150 -5.50 -19.00 26.39
C ASP A 150 -4.03 -19.13 26.84
N MET A 151 -3.59 -18.19 27.68
CA MET A 151 -2.23 -18.13 28.19
C MET A 151 -2.14 -18.73 29.59
N GLU A 152 -1.19 -19.64 29.79
CA GLU A 152 -0.90 -20.22 31.09
C GLU A 152 -0.12 -19.23 31.99
N PRO A 153 -0.43 -19.17 33.31
CA PRO A 153 0.30 -18.31 34.22
C PRO A 153 1.78 -18.69 34.34
N ARG A 154 2.66 -17.68 34.31
CA ARG A 154 4.14 -17.85 34.40
C ARG A 154 4.75 -18.68 33.27
N THR A 155 4.06 -18.76 32.14
CA THR A 155 4.57 -19.41 30.93
C THR A 155 5.12 -18.35 29.98
N GLU A 156 6.30 -18.60 29.44
CA GLU A 156 6.89 -17.79 28.38
C GLU A 156 6.35 -18.29 27.03
N TYR A 157 5.77 -17.38 26.24
CA TYR A 157 5.28 -17.67 24.90
C TYR A 157 6.15 -16.98 23.85
N THR A 158 6.63 -17.76 22.88
CA THR A 158 7.31 -17.28 21.67
C THR A 158 6.34 -17.38 20.50
N VAL A 159 6.03 -16.26 19.87
CA VAL A 159 5.24 -16.21 18.63
C VAL A 159 6.16 -15.87 17.48
N THR A 160 6.31 -16.82 16.55
CA THR A 160 7.16 -16.68 15.37
C THR A 160 6.33 -16.42 14.13
N VAL A 161 6.58 -15.28 13.49
CA VAL A 161 6.03 -14.94 12.18
C VAL A 161 7.00 -15.45 11.11
N PRO A 162 6.54 -16.21 10.09
CA PRO A 162 7.42 -16.75 9.08
C PRO A 162 7.98 -15.63 8.19
N GLY A 163 9.29 -15.64 7.94
CA GLY A 163 9.94 -14.69 7.02
C GLY A 163 9.39 -14.77 5.59
N SER A 164 8.78 -15.91 5.22
CA SER A 164 8.09 -16.10 3.94
C SER A 164 6.71 -15.44 3.84
N ALA A 165 6.17 -14.89 4.95
CA ALA A 165 4.92 -14.15 4.88
C ALA A 165 5.08 -12.97 3.94
N ALA A 166 4.12 -12.82 3.03
CA ALA A 166 4.20 -11.87 1.94
C ALA A 166 3.10 -10.82 1.97
N ASP A 167 3.36 -9.69 1.32
CA ASP A 167 2.33 -8.75 0.93
C ASP A 167 1.55 -9.26 -0.32
N PRO A 168 0.42 -8.64 -0.69
CA PRO A 168 -0.33 -9.00 -1.91
C PRO A 168 0.45 -8.81 -3.23
N TYR A 169 1.64 -8.22 -3.17
CA TYR A 169 2.51 -7.98 -4.33
C TYR A 169 3.64 -9.00 -4.44
N GLY A 170 3.79 -9.91 -3.46
CA GLY A 170 4.77 -10.98 -3.41
C GLY A 170 6.08 -10.63 -2.70
N ASN A 171 6.18 -9.46 -2.06
CA ASN A 171 7.35 -9.12 -1.24
C ASN A 171 7.23 -9.82 0.12
N THR A 172 8.33 -10.35 0.67
CA THR A 172 8.31 -11.12 1.92
C THR A 172 8.91 -10.36 3.09
N LEU A 173 8.59 -10.75 4.34
CA LEU A 173 9.17 -10.17 5.56
C LEU A 173 10.70 -10.35 5.67
N GLY A 174 11.24 -11.42 5.06
CA GLY A 174 12.67 -11.75 5.08
C GLY A 174 13.04 -12.71 6.19
#